data_AF-A0A350D0R4-F1
#
_entry.id   AF-A0A350D0R4-F1
#
_cell.length_a   1.000
_cell.length_b   1.000
_cell.length_c   1.000
_cell.angle_alpha   90.00
_cell.angle_beta   90.00
_cell.angle_gamma   90.00
#
_symmetry.space_group_name_H-M   'P 1'
#
loop_
_entity.id
_entity.type
_entity.pdbx_description
1 polymer ?
#
loop_
_entity_poly.entity_id
_entity_poly.type
_entity_poly.pdbx_seq_one_letter_code
_entity_poly.pdbx_strand_id
1 'polypeptide(L)' 'MRILLVEDDLSLARSLKSVLEREGYKVNLASDGKR' A
#
# COMPACT_ATOMS: atom_id res chain seq x y z
N MET A 1 6.41 -12.41 -1.01
CA MET A 1 6.38 -11.53 0.18
C MET A 1 5.10 -10.69 0.12
N ARG A 2 4.43 -10.45 1.26
CA ARG A 2 3.25 -9.56 1.34
C ARG A 2 3.57 -8.36 2.23
N ILE A 3 3.15 -7.17 1.81
CA ILE A 3 3.38 -5.90 2.52
C ILE A 3 2.01 -5.30 2.84
N LEU A 4 1.82 -4.88 4.10
CA LEU A 4 0.73 -4.01 4.50
C LEU A 4 1.26 -2.59 4.55
N LEU A 5 0.70 -1.72 3.71
CA LEU A 5 1.05 -0.31 3.64
C LEU A 5 -0.06 0.49 4.32
N VAL A 6 0.28 1.15 5.43
CA VAL A 6 -0.61 2.00 6.21
C VAL A 6 -0.28 3.45 5.86
N GLU A 7 -1.19 4.13 5.17
CA GLU A 7 -1.01 5.51 4.70
C GLU A 7 -2.36 6.21 4.67
N ASP A 8 -2.45 7.40 5.27
CA ASP A 8 -3.66 8.22 5.36
C ASP A 8 -3.90 9.05 4.08
N ASP A 9 -2.84 9.47 3.39
CA ASP A 9 -2.93 10.06 2.06
C ASP A 9 -3.09 8.99 0.97
N LEU A 10 -4.28 8.93 0.38
CA LEU A 10 -4.62 7.99 -0.69
C LEU A 10 -3.79 8.16 -1.98
N SER A 11 -3.35 9.38 -2.30
CA SER A 11 -2.53 9.67 -3.48
C SER A 11 -1.14 9.06 -3.30
N LEU A 12 -0.55 9.27 -2.12
CA LEU A 12 0.75 8.71 -1.76
C LEU A 12 0.67 7.18 -1.66
N ALA A 13 -0.35 6.65 -0.97
CA ALA A 13 -0.57 5.21 -0.80
C ALA A 13 -0.63 4.46 -2.14
N ARG A 14 -1.35 5.02 -3.13
CA ARG A 14 -1.47 4.44 -4.48
C ARG A 14 -0.14 4.48 -5.23
N SER A 15 0.60 5.58 -5.11
CA SER A 15 1.89 5.74 -5.76
C SER A 15 2.90 4.72 -5.23
N LEU A 16 2.98 4.57 -3.91
CA LEU A 16 3.84 3.58 -3.24
C LEU A 16 3.43 2.14 -3.56
N LYS A 17 2.14 1.83 -3.55
CA LYS A 17 1.63 0.52 -3.96
C LYS A 17 2.08 0.15 -5.38
N SER A 18 1.95 1.08 -6.33
CA SER A 18 2.34 0.86 -7.73
C SER A 18 3.84 0.53 -7.87
N VAL A 19 4.70 1.27 -7.16
CA VAL A 19 6.15 1.01 -7.16
C VAL A 19 6.46 -0.37 -6.58
N LEU A 20 5.92 -0.68 -5.40
CA LEU A 20 6.17 -1.95 -4.72
C LEU A 20 5.62 -3.16 -5.50
N GLU A 21 4.46 -3.02 -6.16
CA GLU A 21 3.91 -4.10 -6.99
C GLU A 21 4.76 -4.35 -8.25
N ARG A 22 5.35 -3.31 -8.85
CA ARG A 22 6.30 -3.46 -9.97
C ARG A 22 7.55 -4.23 -9.57
N GLU A 23 7.99 -4.09 -8.32
CA GLU A 23 9.10 -4.87 -7.73
C GLU A 23 8.69 -6.31 -7.35
N GLY A 24 7.44 -6.72 -7.63
CA GLY A 24 6.95 -8.08 -7.39
C GLY A 24 6.36 -8.34 -6.00
N TYR A 25 6.17 -7.29 -5.19
CA TYR A 25 5.50 -7.41 -3.90
C TYR A 25 3.98 -7.40 -4.05
N LYS A 26 3.27 -8.18 -3.22
CA LYS A 26 1.83 -8.04 -3.08
C LYS A 26 1.53 -7.05 -1.95
N VAL A 27 0.87 -5.95 -2.26
CA VAL A 27 0.65 -4.83 -1.32
C VAL A 27 -0.84 -4.70 -0.98
N ASN A 28 -1.14 -4.69 0.31
CA ASN A 28 -2.45 -4.34 0.85
C ASN A 28 -2.40 -2.92 1.43
N LEU A 29 -3.40 -2.10 1.12
CA LEU A 29 -3.52 -0.75 1.69
C LEU A 29 -4.44 -0.76 2.90
N ALA A 30 -4.08 -0.02 3.93
CA ALA A 30 -4.97 0.37 5.01
C ALA A 30 -4.92 1.90 5.16
N SER A 31 -6.07 2.56 4.97
CA SER A 31 -6.18 4.03 5.03
C SER A 31 -6.67 4.55 6.38
N ASP A 32 -7.38 3.72 7.11
CA ASP A 32 -7.81 3.94 8.47
C ASP A 32 -7.79 2.56 9.13
N GLY A 33 -7.39 2.49 10.40
CA GLY A 33 -7.24 1.22 11.14
C GLY A 33 -8.56 0.50 11.43
N LYS A 34 -9.53 0.57 10.52
CA LYS A 34 -10.83 -0.09 10.59
C LYS A 34 -10.66 -1.56 10.19
N ARG A 35 -11.39 -2.38 10.94
CA ARG A 35 -11.37 -3.85 10.88
C ARG A 35 -11.97 -4.39 9.59
#